data_AF-A0A946GAP4-F1
#
_entry.id   AF-A0A946GAP4-F1
#
_cell.length_a   1.000
_cell.length_b   1.000
_cell.length_c   1.000
_cell.angle_alpha   90.00
_cell.angle_beta   90.00
_cell.angle_gamma   90.00
#
_symmetry.space_group_name_H-M   'P 1'
#
loop_
_entity.id
_entity.type
_entity.pdbx_description
1 polymer ?
#
loop_
_entity_poly.entity_id
_entity_poly.type
_entity_poly.pdbx_seq_one_letter_code
_entity_poly.pdbx_strand_id
1 'polypeptide(L)'
;MRGSKRSEFPILGRSVACAAIWFAVTGIVRAEETPDSTKSRAGLNVFSVIGSSEPFFEQWDKGGLGLHGTLSVAMDGTVLMFGRGGGKDIHEIFLRRSEDGGATWSERQQIGKSIEMDWKSLGIGPYDGEGWGNDKHFAYATLGTSVVDENTGEIMVFMTSLHPVPFMYKSRDHGKTWKLEKIVLHKDSRGFFPSPNPAHGPGITIKHGQHKGRLLAASHVMPNYRKKGGDQNSYSNAVYSDDHGKTWHSSEPFPLKGTGECGLVELNDGTIYINTRTSARKGNRWIAYSDDSGETWRDLNEDDELFDGPPDIYGCKAGLLRLDRDDCDILLFSSPDPSLPEKQNRANVNVWASFDGGKTWPVNRLIKEGPGNYSWITQGRKGTPSEGFIYVRSIEGGIARFNMAWLLQPDDKKAGKYAFAKDSPVGKNLVRIGPDSDEFVLPPRHVYRMQQKPPFVKAVQNAKLFKISDDRIENLETGYKLVDPKAKAHILPHKICLAGDEMKISCNVSSGSITVSLLDPNGKIIKNSEPITGGFKAREIVKWSDGFKLDKYVATPVTVRFELEGNAELYAIRFEKLFWE
;
A
#
# COMPACT_ATOMS: atom_id res chain seq x y z
N MET A 1 -23.47 51.10 46.07
CA MET A 1 -22.89 52.44 45.81
C MET A 1 -21.48 52.27 45.24
N ARG A 2 -20.78 53.39 44.97
CA ARG A 2 -19.45 53.51 44.33
C ARG A 2 -18.36 52.57 44.93
N GLY A 3 -17.32 52.19 44.19
CA GLY A 3 -16.98 52.63 42.82
C GLY A 3 -15.74 51.96 42.21
N SER A 4 -15.35 52.44 41.03
CA SER A 4 -14.36 51.85 40.12
C SER A 4 -12.97 52.50 40.18
N LYS A 5 -11.97 51.83 39.59
CA LYS A 5 -10.86 52.50 38.87
C LYS A 5 -10.56 51.81 37.54
N ARG A 6 -10.29 52.62 36.52
CA ARG A 6 -9.64 52.30 35.24
C ARG A 6 -8.33 53.10 35.15
N SER A 7 -7.42 52.65 34.30
CA SER A 7 -6.40 53.44 33.59
C SER A 7 -5.87 52.53 32.47
N GLU A 8 -6.28 52.64 31.20
CA GLU A 8 -6.14 53.73 30.22
C GLU A 8 -4.73 53.85 29.61
N PHE A 9 -4.72 53.88 28.27
CA PHE A 9 -3.57 54.14 27.40
C PHE A 9 -3.24 55.64 27.38
N PRO A 10 -2.12 56.01 26.74
CA PRO A 10 -2.24 57.03 25.69
C PRO A 10 -1.71 56.55 24.31
N ILE A 11 -2.31 57.09 23.26
CA ILE A 11 -1.87 56.99 21.85
C ILE A 11 -1.72 58.43 21.33
N LEU A 12 -0.57 58.78 20.73
CA LEU A 12 -0.34 59.89 19.78
C LEU A 12 1.19 60.00 19.52
N GLY A 13 1.72 60.32 18.33
CA GLY A 13 1.10 60.38 17.00
C GLY A 13 1.82 61.32 16.02
N ARG A 14 1.84 60.93 14.73
CA ARG A 14 2.23 61.73 13.52
C ARG A 14 3.73 61.97 13.21
N SER A 15 4.18 61.22 12.20
CA SER A 15 4.90 61.59 10.98
C SER A 15 5.31 63.06 10.71
N VAL A 16 6.47 63.27 10.03
CA VAL A 16 6.55 63.70 8.60
C VAL A 16 8.01 63.81 8.07
N ALA A 17 8.22 63.31 6.84
CA ALA A 17 9.23 63.64 5.80
C ALA A 17 10.77 63.76 6.04
N CYS A 18 11.49 63.02 5.20
CA CYS A 18 12.65 63.42 4.36
C CYS A 18 13.90 64.11 4.94
N ALA A 19 15.00 63.35 4.98
CA ALA A 19 16.29 63.77 4.41
C ALA A 19 17.03 62.54 3.86
N ALA A 20 17.80 62.69 2.78
CA ALA A 20 18.62 61.62 2.20
C ALA A 20 20.11 61.95 2.33
N ILE A 21 20.93 60.95 2.63
CA ILE A 21 22.39 60.97 2.45
C ILE A 21 22.82 59.57 1.98
N TRP A 22 23.70 59.54 0.98
CA TRP A 22 24.35 58.34 0.46
C TRP A 22 25.36 57.78 1.47
N PHE A 23 25.48 56.45 1.53
CA PHE A 23 26.78 55.79 1.40
C PHE A 23 26.60 54.42 0.74
N ALA A 24 27.47 54.12 -0.23
CA ALA A 24 27.39 52.88 -1.01
C ALA A 24 28.55 51.93 -0.62
N VAL A 25 28.22 50.66 -0.38
CA VAL A 25 29.17 49.54 -0.44
C VAL A 25 28.48 48.41 -1.20
N THR A 26 29.18 47.84 -2.18
CA THR A 26 28.64 46.87 -3.13
C THR A 26 28.64 45.44 -2.56
N GLY A 27 27.48 44.78 -2.57
CA GLY A 27 27.33 43.35 -2.30
C GLY A 27 26.23 42.76 -3.19
N ILE A 28 26.52 41.67 -3.91
CA ILE A 28 25.65 41.13 -4.94
C ILE A 28 24.40 40.49 -4.31
N VAL A 29 23.22 41.02 -4.63
CA VAL A 29 21.94 40.34 -4.42
C VAL A 29 21.63 39.49 -5.66
N ARG A 30 21.48 38.18 -5.48
CA ARG A 30 20.69 37.35 -6.41
C ARG A 30 19.23 37.46 -5.98
N ALA A 31 18.34 37.67 -6.95
CA ALA A 31 16.91 37.69 -6.68
C ALA A 31 16.41 36.30 -6.25
N GLU A 32 15.49 36.26 -5.30
CA GLU A 32 14.73 35.06 -4.96
C GLU A 32 13.59 34.91 -5.97
N GLU A 33 13.47 33.73 -6.59
CA GLU A 33 12.30 33.39 -7.41
C GLU A 33 11.21 32.78 -6.52
N THR A 34 9.97 33.24 -6.69
CA THR A 34 8.79 32.70 -6.00
C THR A 34 8.51 31.26 -6.44
N PRO A 35 8.10 30.34 -5.53
CA PRO A 35 7.84 28.95 -5.91
C PRO A 35 6.71 28.80 -6.94
N ASP A 36 7.04 28.25 -8.10
CA ASP A 36 6.09 27.94 -9.17
C ASP A 36 5.18 26.74 -8.79
N SER A 37 3.87 26.89 -8.98
CA SER A 37 2.83 25.92 -8.59
C SER A 37 2.60 24.80 -9.62
N THR A 38 3.62 24.42 -10.39
CA THR A 38 3.49 23.54 -11.57
C THR A 38 4.23 22.20 -11.48
N LYS A 39 4.48 21.69 -10.25
CA LYS A 39 4.97 20.30 -10.05
C LYS A 39 3.90 19.27 -10.41
N SER A 40 3.81 18.92 -11.70
CA SER A 40 3.08 17.75 -12.18
C SER A 40 3.63 16.48 -11.51
N ARG A 41 2.74 15.66 -10.92
CA ARG A 41 3.12 14.38 -10.31
C ARG A 41 3.85 13.48 -11.32
N ALA A 42 4.96 12.88 -10.90
CA ALA A 42 5.70 11.92 -11.70
C ALA A 42 4.89 10.63 -11.91
N GLY A 43 5.26 9.87 -12.94
CA GLY A 43 4.65 8.57 -13.22
C GLY A 43 5.21 7.44 -12.37
N LEU A 44 4.37 6.45 -12.05
CA LEU A 44 4.81 5.12 -11.61
C LEU A 44 5.91 4.57 -12.53
N ASN A 45 6.85 3.79 -12.00
CA ASN A 45 7.74 2.91 -12.76
C ASN A 45 7.72 1.47 -12.21
N VAL A 46 6.91 0.61 -12.84
CA VAL A 46 6.63 -0.75 -12.35
C VAL A 46 7.82 -1.73 -12.47
N PHE A 47 8.93 -1.41 -13.16
CA PHE A 47 10.13 -2.28 -13.15
C PHE A 47 10.77 -2.30 -11.77
N SER A 48 11.00 -1.10 -11.23
CA SER A 48 11.50 -0.94 -9.87
C SER A 48 10.47 -1.33 -8.79
N VAL A 49 9.20 -1.55 -9.15
CA VAL A 49 8.20 -2.22 -8.29
C VAL A 49 8.42 -3.73 -8.28
N ILE A 50 8.77 -4.30 -9.43
CA ILE A 50 8.91 -5.74 -9.67
C ILE A 50 10.18 -6.32 -9.04
N GLY A 51 11.29 -5.58 -9.05
CA GLY A 51 12.55 -5.94 -8.41
C GLY A 51 13.32 -7.02 -9.17
N SER A 52 12.79 -8.23 -9.20
CA SER A 52 13.22 -9.32 -10.09
C SER A 52 12.14 -9.58 -11.13
N SER A 53 12.51 -9.57 -12.41
CA SER A 53 11.63 -9.91 -13.53
C SER A 53 11.08 -11.33 -13.45
N GLU A 54 11.85 -12.28 -12.91
CA GLU A 54 11.37 -13.62 -12.62
C GLU A 54 10.44 -13.63 -11.38
N PRO A 55 9.22 -14.21 -11.49
CA PRO A 55 8.29 -14.38 -10.37
C PRO A 55 8.86 -15.27 -9.27
N PHE A 56 8.93 -14.75 -8.04
CA PHE A 56 9.40 -15.49 -6.87
C PHE A 56 8.31 -15.61 -5.79
N PHE A 57 8.12 -16.83 -5.27
CA PHE A 57 7.33 -17.11 -4.07
C PHE A 57 7.89 -18.33 -3.33
N GLU A 58 8.03 -18.19 -2.01
CA GLU A 58 8.44 -19.24 -1.08
C GLU A 58 7.62 -19.12 0.21
N GLN A 59 7.26 -20.24 0.83
CA GLN A 59 6.52 -20.29 2.10
C GLN A 59 7.12 -21.37 3.01
N TRP A 60 7.33 -21.03 4.29
CA TRP A 60 7.82 -21.95 5.30
C TRP A 60 6.86 -22.02 6.49
N ASP A 61 6.20 -23.16 6.69
CA ASP A 61 5.24 -23.38 7.79
C ASP A 61 5.88 -23.83 9.11
N LYS A 62 7.21 -24.06 9.14
CA LYS A 62 7.89 -24.66 10.31
C LYS A 62 8.65 -23.63 11.16
N GLY A 63 8.46 -23.72 12.49
CA GLY A 63 9.23 -22.98 13.48
C GLY A 63 8.58 -21.69 13.99
N GLY A 64 7.32 -21.77 14.45
CA GLY A 64 6.59 -20.63 15.00
C GLY A 64 7.17 -20.12 16.31
N LEU A 65 7.44 -18.81 16.38
CA LEU A 65 7.97 -18.11 17.58
C LEU A 65 6.90 -17.81 18.65
N GLY A 66 5.82 -18.60 18.68
CA GLY A 66 4.65 -18.38 19.52
C GLY A 66 3.65 -17.36 18.96
N LEU A 67 2.73 -16.94 19.84
CA LEU A 67 1.52 -16.19 19.53
C LEU A 67 1.81 -14.68 19.47
N HIS A 68 1.32 -14.04 18.39
CA HIS A 68 1.62 -12.67 17.97
C HIS A 68 3.11 -12.45 17.63
N GLY A 69 3.39 -11.81 16.50
CA GLY A 69 4.76 -11.61 16.04
C GLY A 69 4.85 -10.57 14.94
N THR A 70 5.46 -9.42 15.26
CA THR A 70 5.74 -8.34 14.31
C THR A 70 6.93 -8.70 13.40
N LEU A 71 6.97 -8.08 12.21
CA LEU A 71 8.07 -8.15 11.26
C LEU A 71 8.73 -6.78 11.12
N SER A 72 10.04 -6.73 10.95
CA SER A 72 10.77 -5.52 10.54
C SER A 72 12.05 -5.91 9.79
N VAL A 73 12.63 -4.98 9.03
CA VAL A 73 13.93 -5.19 8.36
C VAL A 73 14.90 -4.12 8.84
N ALA A 74 16.03 -4.56 9.39
CA ALA A 74 17.13 -3.72 9.84
C ALA A 74 17.79 -2.99 8.66
N MET A 75 18.55 -1.92 8.93
CA MET A 75 19.17 -1.10 7.87
C MET A 75 20.20 -1.86 7.02
N ASP A 76 20.79 -2.95 7.52
CA ASP A 76 21.68 -3.86 6.76
C ASP A 76 20.92 -4.90 5.91
N GLY A 77 19.59 -4.88 5.94
CA GLY A 77 18.74 -5.88 5.27
C GLY A 77 18.42 -7.11 6.11
N THR A 78 18.88 -7.20 7.37
CA THR A 78 18.49 -8.33 8.24
C THR A 78 16.98 -8.34 8.44
N VAL A 79 16.32 -9.42 8.02
CA VAL A 79 14.90 -9.64 8.28
C VAL A 79 14.72 -10.13 9.72
N LEU A 80 13.92 -9.41 10.50
CA LEU A 80 13.67 -9.67 11.92
C LEU A 80 12.23 -10.13 12.12
N MET A 81 12.06 -11.38 12.52
CA MET A 81 10.77 -11.94 12.90
C MET A 81 10.70 -12.08 14.43
N PHE A 82 9.86 -11.28 15.06
CA PHE A 82 9.64 -11.31 16.50
C PHE A 82 8.51 -12.30 16.87
N GLY A 83 8.47 -12.71 18.14
CA GLY A 83 7.34 -13.46 18.69
C GLY A 83 7.33 -13.52 20.21
N ARG A 84 6.13 -13.51 20.81
CA ARG A 84 5.95 -13.83 22.23
C ARG A 84 5.84 -15.34 22.39
N GLY A 85 6.60 -15.91 23.32
CA GLY A 85 6.57 -17.35 23.59
C GLY A 85 5.19 -17.90 23.97
N GLY A 86 5.05 -19.22 23.90
CA GLY A 86 3.84 -19.95 24.26
C GLY A 86 4.11 -21.03 25.30
N GLY A 87 3.06 -21.51 25.98
CA GLY A 87 3.18 -22.55 27.00
C GLY A 87 4.06 -22.09 28.17
N LYS A 88 5.19 -22.78 28.39
CA LYS A 88 6.15 -22.45 29.46
C LYS A 88 6.87 -21.12 29.21
N ASP A 89 7.00 -20.72 27.95
CA ASP A 89 7.83 -19.60 27.52
C ASP A 89 7.02 -18.28 27.41
N ILE A 90 5.80 -18.25 27.97
CA ILE A 90 4.82 -17.16 27.77
C ILE A 90 5.29 -15.78 28.28
N HIS A 91 6.29 -15.76 29.17
CA HIS A 91 6.92 -14.54 29.68
C HIS A 91 8.20 -14.15 28.91
N GLU A 92 8.51 -14.79 27.79
CA GLU A 92 9.76 -14.60 27.07
C GLU A 92 9.52 -14.08 25.63
N ILE A 93 10.39 -13.19 25.19
CA ILE A 93 10.30 -12.51 23.88
C ILE A 93 11.45 -13.02 23.00
N PHE A 94 11.09 -13.45 21.80
CA PHE A 94 11.99 -14.13 20.88
C PHE A 94 12.14 -13.41 19.54
N LEU A 95 13.26 -13.70 18.91
CA LEU A 95 13.63 -13.26 17.58
C LEU A 95 14.13 -14.46 16.77
N ARG A 96 13.84 -14.47 15.47
CA ARG A 96 14.69 -15.12 14.47
C ARG A 96 15.15 -14.06 13.47
N ARG A 97 16.41 -14.16 13.08
CA ARG A 97 17.09 -13.26 12.15
C ARG A 97 17.36 -14.00 10.85
N SER A 98 17.28 -13.32 9.73
CA SER A 98 17.81 -13.78 8.45
C SER A 98 18.65 -12.67 7.83
N GLU A 99 19.92 -12.98 7.55
CA GLU A 99 20.91 -12.04 6.99
C GLU A 99 21.09 -12.25 5.46
N ASP A 100 20.35 -13.21 4.87
CA ASP A 100 20.38 -13.60 3.45
C ASP A 100 19.03 -13.38 2.75
N GLY A 101 18.31 -12.33 3.18
CA GLY A 101 17.03 -11.94 2.58
C GLY A 101 15.88 -12.92 2.82
N GLY A 102 15.98 -13.81 3.80
CA GLY A 102 14.95 -14.76 4.20
C GLY A 102 15.21 -16.21 3.80
N ALA A 103 16.33 -16.53 3.15
CA ALA A 103 16.62 -17.89 2.65
C ALA A 103 17.00 -18.86 3.77
N THR A 104 17.78 -18.41 4.76
CA THR A 104 18.05 -19.13 6.00
C THR A 104 17.68 -18.28 7.21
N TRP A 105 17.38 -18.94 8.33
CA TRP A 105 16.90 -18.30 9.55
C TRP A 105 17.65 -18.83 10.75
N SER A 106 18.12 -17.92 11.61
CA SER A 106 18.77 -18.24 12.87
C SER A 106 17.97 -19.22 13.71
N GLU A 107 18.62 -19.85 14.69
CA GLU A 107 17.90 -20.45 15.81
C GLU A 107 17.07 -19.40 16.57
N ARG A 108 16.13 -19.89 17.39
CA ARG A 108 15.24 -19.07 18.22
C ARG A 108 16.05 -18.36 19.31
N GLN A 109 16.32 -17.07 19.13
CA GLN A 109 17.05 -16.24 20.09
C GLN A 109 16.07 -15.63 21.10
N GLN A 110 16.36 -15.75 22.40
CA GLN A 110 15.68 -14.96 23.43
C GLN A 110 16.30 -13.55 23.46
N ILE A 111 15.48 -12.52 23.27
CA ILE A 111 15.92 -11.11 23.27
C ILE A 111 15.43 -10.33 24.49
N GLY A 112 14.43 -10.87 25.21
CA GLY A 112 13.82 -10.17 26.33
C GLY A 112 12.86 -11.04 27.14
N LYS A 113 12.33 -10.43 28.20
CA LYS A 113 11.32 -11.00 29.10
C LYS A 113 10.20 -9.99 29.33
N SER A 114 9.04 -10.53 29.67
CA SER A 114 7.86 -9.74 30.02
C SER A 114 8.05 -9.04 31.37
N ILE A 115 7.48 -7.84 31.50
CA ILE A 115 7.56 -7.02 32.70
C ILE A 115 6.27 -7.20 33.49
N GLU A 116 6.36 -7.66 34.74
CA GLU A 116 5.21 -7.74 35.64
C GLU A 116 4.72 -6.34 36.02
N MET A 117 3.40 -6.16 36.02
CA MET A 117 2.73 -4.90 36.34
C MET A 117 1.87 -5.07 37.59
N ASP A 118 1.95 -4.11 38.51
CA ASP A 118 0.91 -3.96 39.54
C ASP A 118 -0.37 -3.38 38.89
N TRP A 119 -1.08 -4.26 38.21
CA TRP A 119 -2.33 -3.96 37.54
C TRP A 119 -3.43 -3.47 38.49
N LYS A 120 -3.31 -3.71 39.81
CA LYS A 120 -4.25 -3.23 40.81
C LYS A 120 -4.01 -1.76 41.11
N SER A 121 -2.77 -1.39 41.44
CA SER A 121 -2.40 0.02 41.68
C SER A 121 -2.53 0.89 40.43
N LEU A 122 -2.40 0.29 39.24
CA LEU A 122 -2.64 0.96 37.95
C LEU A 122 -4.13 0.99 37.51
N GLY A 123 -5.02 0.25 38.16
CA GLY A 123 -6.45 0.19 37.79
C GLY A 123 -6.76 -0.54 36.48
N ILE A 124 -5.88 -1.45 36.03
CA ILE A 124 -5.94 -2.10 34.72
C ILE A 124 -6.24 -3.60 34.84
N GLY A 125 -7.34 -3.95 35.52
CA GLY A 125 -7.82 -5.32 35.64
C GLY A 125 -9.35 -5.38 35.80
N PRO A 126 -9.93 -6.59 35.94
CA PRO A 126 -11.38 -6.79 35.85
C PRO A 126 -12.14 -6.01 36.93
N TYR A 127 -12.90 -5.01 36.51
CA TYR A 127 -13.64 -4.06 37.36
C TYR A 127 -14.82 -4.68 38.12
N ASP A 128 -15.34 -5.82 37.65
CA ASP A 128 -16.58 -6.46 38.12
C ASP A 128 -16.51 -8.00 38.13
N GLY A 129 -15.46 -8.60 37.58
CA GLY A 129 -15.33 -10.06 37.37
C GLY A 129 -16.01 -10.59 36.11
N GLU A 130 -16.82 -9.80 35.40
CA GLU A 130 -17.50 -10.20 34.17
C GLU A 130 -16.59 -10.03 32.93
N GLY A 131 -15.91 -11.11 32.54
CA GLY A 131 -15.10 -11.12 31.32
C GLY A 131 -13.89 -12.04 31.43
N TRP A 132 -12.69 -11.49 31.21
CA TRP A 132 -11.42 -12.20 31.34
C TRP A 132 -10.97 -12.36 32.81
N GLY A 133 -11.88 -12.57 33.76
CA GLY A 133 -11.61 -12.52 35.21
C GLY A 133 -10.54 -13.49 35.74
N ASN A 134 -10.19 -14.52 34.97
CA ASN A 134 -9.13 -15.49 35.28
C ASN A 134 -7.87 -15.36 34.38
N ASP A 135 -7.84 -14.44 33.41
CA ASP A 135 -6.69 -14.27 32.52
C ASP A 135 -5.73 -13.20 33.05
N LYS A 136 -4.47 -13.59 33.26
CA LYS A 136 -3.38 -12.71 33.71
C LYS A 136 -2.75 -11.89 32.58
N HIS A 137 -3.34 -11.82 31.40
CA HIS A 137 -2.87 -10.98 30.28
C HIS A 137 -2.60 -9.51 30.70
N PHE A 138 -3.41 -8.98 31.61
CA PHE A 138 -3.22 -7.63 32.19
C PHE A 138 -2.00 -7.50 33.13
N ALA A 139 -1.51 -8.59 33.71
CA ALA A 139 -0.47 -8.56 34.75
C ALA A 139 0.96 -8.50 34.18
N TYR A 140 1.15 -8.68 32.86
CA TYR A 140 2.47 -8.69 32.25
C TYR A 140 2.46 -7.89 30.94
N ALA A 141 3.30 -6.87 30.84
CA ALA A 141 3.64 -6.26 29.57
C ALA A 141 4.62 -7.18 28.80
N THR A 142 4.31 -7.45 27.53
CA THR A 142 5.02 -8.41 26.68
C THR A 142 5.46 -7.73 25.37
N LEU A 143 5.77 -8.49 24.31
CA LEU A 143 6.08 -7.97 22.98
C LEU A 143 5.01 -6.99 22.49
N GLY A 144 5.40 -5.76 22.12
CA GLY A 144 4.56 -4.78 21.43
C GLY A 144 4.94 -4.57 19.95
N THR A 145 4.55 -3.42 19.40
CA THR A 145 4.95 -2.94 18.07
C THR A 145 6.48 -2.80 17.97
N SER A 146 7.05 -3.13 16.81
CA SER A 146 8.44 -2.82 16.47
C SER A 146 8.52 -1.58 15.56
N VAL A 147 9.57 -0.79 15.73
CA VAL A 147 9.88 0.41 14.95
C VAL A 147 11.36 0.37 14.57
N VAL A 148 11.70 0.77 13.34
CA VAL A 148 13.08 1.03 12.92
C VAL A 148 13.23 2.54 12.76
N ASP A 149 14.20 3.12 13.47
CA ASP A 149 14.64 4.49 13.29
C ASP A 149 15.62 4.53 12.10
N GLU A 150 15.14 4.98 10.95
CA GLU A 150 15.94 5.00 9.71
C GLU A 150 16.99 6.13 9.72
N ASN A 151 16.96 7.04 10.70
CA ASN A 151 17.99 8.08 10.89
C ASN A 151 19.23 7.53 11.61
N THR A 152 19.07 6.53 12.49
CA THR A 152 20.14 6.00 13.35
C THR A 152 20.45 4.52 13.12
N GLY A 153 19.53 3.78 12.47
CA GLY A 153 19.58 2.32 12.36
C GLY A 153 19.19 1.58 13.65
N GLU A 154 18.73 2.29 14.68
CA GLU A 154 18.27 1.72 15.94
C GLU A 154 16.90 1.06 15.78
N ILE A 155 16.76 -0.13 16.36
CA ILE A 155 15.55 -0.96 16.26
C ILE A 155 14.93 -1.06 17.64
N MET A 156 13.67 -0.68 17.77
CA MET A 156 12.99 -0.49 19.03
C MET A 156 11.72 -1.33 19.08
N VAL A 157 11.45 -1.96 20.22
CA VAL A 157 10.30 -2.84 20.45
C VAL A 157 9.60 -2.39 21.72
N PHE A 158 8.34 -1.96 21.62
CA PHE A 158 7.53 -1.57 22.77
C PHE A 158 7.28 -2.74 23.72
N MET A 159 7.14 -2.43 25.02
CA MET A 159 6.67 -3.37 26.03
C MET A 159 5.25 -3.00 26.46
N THR A 160 4.27 -3.89 26.21
CA THR A 160 2.86 -3.60 26.51
C THR A 160 1.99 -4.86 26.60
N SER A 161 0.78 -4.71 27.14
CA SER A 161 -0.33 -5.65 26.97
C SER A 161 -1.58 -4.89 26.53
N LEU A 162 -2.64 -4.91 27.34
CA LEU A 162 -3.80 -4.03 27.19
C LEU A 162 -3.54 -2.64 27.80
N HIS A 163 -2.38 -2.46 28.44
CA HIS A 163 -1.80 -1.19 28.88
C HIS A 163 -0.27 -1.21 28.65
N PRO A 164 0.37 -0.09 28.28
CA PRO A 164 1.82 -0.01 28.10
C PRO A 164 2.60 -0.02 29.43
N VAL A 165 3.90 -0.28 29.33
CA VAL A 165 4.88 0.20 30.32
C VAL A 165 5.85 1.19 29.65
N PRO A 166 6.45 2.12 30.41
CA PRO A 166 7.41 3.11 29.87
C PRO A 166 8.79 2.48 29.62
N PHE A 167 8.85 1.38 28.87
CA PHE A 167 10.08 0.68 28.50
C PHE A 167 10.02 0.16 27.06
N MET A 168 11.19 0.07 26.43
CA MET A 168 11.39 -0.59 25.13
C MET A 168 12.61 -1.51 25.19
N TYR A 169 12.58 -2.62 24.47
CA TYR A 169 13.81 -3.30 24.08
C TYR A 169 14.39 -2.60 22.85
N LYS A 170 15.66 -2.21 22.90
CA LYS A 170 16.36 -1.53 21.79
C LYS A 170 17.64 -2.27 21.37
N SER A 171 17.90 -2.31 20.07
CA SER A 171 19.10 -2.86 19.43
C SER A 171 19.75 -1.80 18.54
N ARG A 172 21.08 -1.70 18.62
CA ARG A 172 21.92 -0.76 17.84
C ARG A 172 22.94 -1.49 16.94
N ASP A 173 22.67 -2.76 16.65
CA ASP A 173 23.53 -3.71 15.97
C ASP A 173 22.73 -4.67 15.07
N HIS A 174 21.66 -4.14 14.47
CA HIS A 174 20.79 -4.85 13.51
C HIS A 174 20.17 -6.15 14.08
N GLY A 175 19.72 -6.04 15.33
CA GLY A 175 19.00 -7.09 16.07
C GLY A 175 19.89 -8.12 16.77
N LYS A 176 21.21 -7.93 16.80
CA LYS A 176 22.17 -8.91 17.36
C LYS A 176 22.20 -8.92 18.89
N THR A 177 22.12 -7.75 19.53
CA THR A 177 21.97 -7.60 20.98
C THR A 177 20.89 -6.58 21.33
N TRP A 178 20.30 -6.76 22.52
CA TRP A 178 19.12 -6.02 22.96
C TRP A 178 19.28 -5.52 24.39
N LYS A 179 18.87 -4.29 24.66
CA LYS A 179 18.85 -3.67 26.00
C LYS A 179 17.45 -3.19 26.34
N LEU A 180 17.01 -3.41 27.57
CA LEU A 180 15.78 -2.84 28.08
C LEU A 180 16.06 -1.41 28.55
N GLU A 181 15.41 -0.43 27.93
CA GLU A 181 15.63 1.00 28.21
C GLU A 181 14.31 1.66 28.61
N LYS A 182 14.38 2.56 29.59
CA LYS A 182 13.23 3.34 30.05
C LYS A 182 12.98 4.50 29.09
N ILE A 183 11.71 4.72 28.75
CA ILE A 183 11.24 5.84 27.93
C ILE A 183 10.31 6.76 28.75
N VAL A 184 9.97 7.91 28.20
CA VAL A 184 8.79 8.68 28.57
C VAL A 184 7.69 8.38 27.55
N LEU A 185 6.48 8.12 28.03
CA LEU A 185 5.27 7.96 27.20
C LEU A 185 4.20 8.90 27.75
N HIS A 186 3.64 9.75 26.90
CA HIS A 186 2.58 10.68 27.25
C HIS A 186 1.20 10.10 27.01
N LYS A 187 0.22 10.63 27.75
CA LYS A 187 -1.20 10.34 27.56
C LYS A 187 -1.73 11.06 26.31
N ASP A 188 -2.88 10.60 25.82
CA ASP A 188 -3.65 11.30 24.80
C ASP A 188 -4.44 12.48 25.39
N SER A 189 -5.14 13.22 24.51
CA SER A 189 -6.01 14.34 24.87
C SER A 189 -7.19 13.98 25.79
N ARG A 190 -7.52 12.68 25.90
CA ARG A 190 -8.55 12.13 26.79
C ARG A 190 -7.98 11.65 28.13
N GLY A 191 -6.67 11.73 28.33
CA GLY A 191 -5.99 11.37 29.58
C GLY A 191 -5.71 9.88 29.75
N PHE A 192 -5.71 9.09 28.68
CA PHE A 192 -5.40 7.66 28.68
C PHE A 192 -4.01 7.39 28.08
N PHE A 193 -3.42 6.25 28.42
CA PHE A 193 -2.18 5.79 27.79
C PHE A 193 -2.48 4.90 26.58
N PRO A 194 -1.81 5.10 25.43
CA PRO A 194 -1.94 4.24 24.26
C PRO A 194 -1.15 2.93 24.43
N SER A 195 -1.63 1.85 23.83
CA SER A 195 -0.95 0.56 23.76
C SER A 195 -0.49 0.24 22.33
N PRO A 196 0.81 0.42 22.00
CA PRO A 196 1.41 -0.05 20.75
C PRO A 196 1.69 -1.56 20.86
N ASN A 197 0.63 -2.37 20.81
CA ASN A 197 0.68 -3.81 21.05
C ASN A 197 1.06 -4.62 19.78
N PRO A 198 1.39 -5.92 19.88
CA PRO A 198 2.00 -6.64 18.77
C PRO A 198 1.01 -6.92 17.63
N ALA A 199 -0.28 -6.66 17.80
CA ALA A 199 -1.32 -6.75 16.78
C ALA A 199 -1.51 -5.46 15.96
N HIS A 200 -0.63 -4.46 16.07
CA HIS A 200 -0.57 -3.35 15.12
C HIS A 200 0.29 -3.68 13.89
N GLY A 201 0.34 -2.75 12.92
CA GLY A 201 1.44 -2.72 11.94
C GLY A 201 2.76 -2.29 12.58
N PRO A 202 3.93 -2.58 11.97
CA PRO A 202 5.19 -2.00 12.40
C PRO A 202 5.15 -0.47 12.26
N GLY A 203 5.92 0.24 13.10
CA GLY A 203 6.09 1.69 12.98
C GLY A 203 7.05 2.09 11.86
N ILE A 204 6.91 3.33 11.41
CA ILE A 204 7.66 3.94 10.30
C ILE A 204 8.55 5.08 10.80
N THR A 205 9.56 5.44 10.00
CA THR A 205 10.25 6.74 10.09
C THR A 205 9.70 7.64 8.97
N ILE A 206 9.27 8.86 9.31
CA ILE A 206 8.70 9.83 8.37
C ILE A 206 9.79 10.37 7.43
N LYS A 207 9.52 10.38 6.12
CA LYS A 207 10.48 10.71 5.05
C LYS A 207 10.23 12.08 4.43
N HIS A 208 9.05 12.67 4.57
CA HIS A 208 8.64 13.94 3.97
C HIS A 208 8.18 14.98 5.03
N GLY A 209 7.74 16.15 4.58
CA GLY A 209 7.17 17.18 5.43
C GLY A 209 8.15 17.84 6.42
N GLN A 210 7.59 18.57 7.39
CA GLN A 210 8.37 19.27 8.43
C GLN A 210 8.90 18.33 9.51
N HIS A 211 8.23 17.20 9.75
CA HIS A 211 8.61 16.19 10.75
C HIS A 211 9.42 15.03 10.16
N LYS A 212 10.18 15.28 9.07
CA LYS A 212 11.09 14.28 8.50
C LYS A 212 12.06 13.78 9.57
N GLY A 213 12.13 12.46 9.75
CA GLY A 213 12.90 11.78 10.78
C GLY A 213 12.09 11.37 12.01
N ARG A 214 10.87 11.89 12.19
CA ARG A 214 9.91 11.45 13.23
C ARG A 214 9.68 9.95 13.16
N LEU A 215 9.66 9.28 14.31
CA LEU A 215 9.18 7.91 14.43
C LEU A 215 7.66 7.94 14.66
N LEU A 216 6.90 7.11 13.95
CA LEU A 216 5.44 7.02 14.08
C LEU A 216 5.01 5.56 14.15
N ALA A 217 4.27 5.16 15.19
CA ALA A 217 3.82 3.79 15.41
C ALA A 217 2.32 3.72 15.72
N ALA A 218 1.63 2.75 15.11
CA ALA A 218 0.21 2.51 15.35
C ALA A 218 -0.06 1.95 16.75
N SER A 219 -1.15 2.42 17.37
CA SER A 219 -1.59 2.04 18.72
C SER A 219 -3.11 2.15 18.89
N HIS A 220 -3.62 1.79 20.06
CA HIS A 220 -4.99 2.12 20.47
C HIS A 220 -5.09 2.37 21.97
N VAL A 221 -6.23 2.89 22.40
CA VAL A 221 -6.63 2.99 23.80
C VAL A 221 -7.83 2.06 24.04
N MET A 222 -7.85 1.36 25.17
CA MET A 222 -8.99 0.57 25.65
C MET A 222 -9.41 1.03 27.05
N PRO A 223 -10.32 2.03 27.18
CA PRO A 223 -10.66 2.58 28.49
C PRO A 223 -11.35 1.58 29.43
N ASN A 224 -12.11 0.61 28.89
CA ASN A 224 -12.96 -0.31 29.66
C ASN A 224 -13.12 -1.68 28.94
N TYR A 225 -12.01 -2.33 28.59
CA TYR A 225 -12.02 -3.53 27.73
C TYR A 225 -12.89 -4.68 28.29
N ARG A 226 -13.95 -5.03 27.57
CA ARG A 226 -14.86 -6.14 27.90
C ARG A 226 -14.92 -7.16 26.75
N LYS A 227 -14.70 -8.44 27.09
CA LYS A 227 -14.65 -9.55 26.12
C LYS A 227 -15.99 -9.82 25.41
N LYS A 228 -17.10 -9.64 26.11
CA LYS A 228 -18.45 -9.83 25.57
C LYS A 228 -18.97 -8.49 25.02
N GLY A 229 -19.35 -8.46 23.74
CA GLY A 229 -19.94 -7.28 23.09
C GLY A 229 -18.95 -6.34 22.38
N GLY A 230 -17.64 -6.56 22.52
CA GLY A 230 -16.58 -5.67 22.02
C GLY A 230 -16.40 -4.42 22.89
N ASP A 231 -15.22 -3.80 22.84
CA ASP A 231 -15.01 -2.52 23.53
C ASP A 231 -15.50 -1.36 22.65
N GLN A 232 -16.78 -1.02 22.80
CA GLN A 232 -17.40 0.10 22.11
C GLN A 232 -16.85 1.49 22.51
N ASN A 233 -15.94 1.57 23.48
CA ASN A 233 -15.23 2.79 23.87
C ASN A 233 -13.73 2.77 23.53
N SER A 234 -13.21 1.68 23.00
CA SER A 234 -11.85 1.64 22.43
C SER A 234 -11.75 2.56 21.20
N TYR A 235 -10.53 3.03 20.92
CA TYR A 235 -10.23 3.75 19.70
C TYR A 235 -8.76 3.59 19.33
N SER A 236 -8.49 3.49 18.04
CA SER A 236 -7.15 3.57 17.48
C SER A 236 -6.55 4.96 17.66
N ASN A 237 -5.23 5.06 17.65
CA ASN A 237 -4.46 6.28 17.50
C ASN A 237 -3.04 5.93 17.02
N ALA A 238 -2.09 6.84 17.17
CA ALA A 238 -0.67 6.57 17.01
C ALA A 238 0.12 7.13 18.19
N VAL A 239 1.37 6.67 18.31
CA VAL A 239 2.41 7.31 19.11
C VAL A 239 3.54 7.79 18.21
N TYR A 240 4.09 8.97 18.50
CA TYR A 240 5.18 9.56 17.73
C TYR A 240 6.34 10.04 18.61
N SER A 241 7.54 10.10 18.05
CA SER A 241 8.75 10.54 18.73
C SER A 241 9.70 11.27 17.79
N ASP A 242 10.13 12.46 18.21
CA ASP A 242 11.07 13.33 17.49
C ASP A 242 12.49 13.30 18.10
N ASP A 243 12.74 12.44 19.11
CA ASP A 243 13.99 12.42 19.89
C ASP A 243 14.74 11.07 19.87
N HIS A 244 14.49 10.25 18.84
CA HIS A 244 14.97 8.87 18.69
C HIS A 244 14.37 7.91 19.74
N GLY A 245 13.05 8.05 19.97
CA GLY A 245 12.27 7.12 20.77
C GLY A 245 12.61 7.14 22.26
N LYS A 246 13.02 8.27 22.81
CA LYS A 246 13.21 8.47 24.26
C LYS A 246 11.93 9.03 24.89
N THR A 247 11.27 9.94 24.19
CA THR A 247 9.98 10.55 24.53
C THR A 247 8.97 10.23 23.43
N TRP A 248 7.82 9.68 23.82
CA TRP A 248 6.73 9.34 22.92
C TRP A 248 5.47 10.12 23.28
N HIS A 249 4.93 10.83 22.31
CA HIS A 249 3.68 11.57 22.39
C HIS A 249 2.54 10.74 21.79
N SER A 250 1.32 10.94 22.28
CA SER A 250 0.11 10.35 21.68
C SER A 250 -0.45 11.30 20.62
N SER A 251 -0.92 10.75 19.50
CA SER A 251 -1.78 11.51 18.59
C SER A 251 -3.20 11.63 19.13
N GLU A 252 -4.00 12.54 18.54
CA GLU A 252 -5.42 12.61 18.80
C GLU A 252 -6.09 11.24 18.52
N PRO A 253 -7.15 10.90 19.27
CA PRO A 253 -7.94 9.70 19.03
C PRO A 253 -8.46 9.63 17.58
N PHE A 254 -8.35 8.45 16.95
CA PHE A 254 -9.03 8.18 15.68
C PHE A 254 -10.53 8.50 15.83
N PRO A 255 -11.15 9.20 14.87
CA PRO A 255 -12.48 9.84 15.04
C PRO A 255 -13.67 8.86 15.10
N LEU A 256 -13.42 7.57 15.34
CA LEU A 256 -14.42 6.51 15.43
C LEU A 256 -14.16 5.59 16.63
N LYS A 257 -15.12 5.54 17.55
CA LYS A 257 -15.14 4.57 18.66
C LYS A 257 -15.39 3.14 18.18
N GLY A 258 -14.90 2.17 18.96
CA GLY A 258 -14.95 0.74 18.66
C GLY A 258 -13.87 0.29 17.68
N THR A 259 -12.86 1.13 17.43
CA THR A 259 -11.69 0.80 16.59
C THR A 259 -10.53 0.30 17.45
N GLY A 260 -9.63 -0.50 16.86
CA GLY A 260 -8.56 -1.17 17.62
C GLY A 260 -7.28 -1.43 16.85
N GLU A 261 -7.16 -2.59 16.21
CA GLU A 261 -5.88 -3.01 15.59
C GLU A 261 -5.70 -2.36 14.21
N CYS A 262 -4.70 -1.48 14.11
CA CYS A 262 -4.45 -0.65 12.94
C CYS A 262 -3.01 -0.75 12.43
N GLY A 263 -2.84 -0.43 11.15
CA GLY A 263 -1.55 -0.12 10.52
C GLY A 263 -1.61 1.26 9.89
N LEU A 264 -0.45 1.89 9.70
CA LEU A 264 -0.32 3.20 9.08
C LEU A 264 0.89 3.24 8.13
N VAL A 265 0.82 4.09 7.12
CA VAL A 265 1.88 4.31 6.13
C VAL A 265 1.90 5.79 5.73
N GLU A 266 3.07 6.32 5.40
CA GLU A 266 3.26 7.65 4.83
C GLU A 266 3.28 7.55 3.29
N LEU A 267 2.45 8.36 2.61
CA LEU A 267 2.39 8.50 1.15
C LEU A 267 3.44 9.52 0.64
N ASN A 268 3.70 9.55 -0.67
CA ASN A 268 4.73 10.40 -1.29
C ASN A 268 4.45 11.92 -1.23
N ASP A 269 3.23 12.35 -0.89
CA ASP A 269 2.95 13.76 -0.56
C ASP A 269 3.09 14.08 0.93
N GLY A 270 3.49 13.10 1.76
CA GLY A 270 3.66 13.22 3.21
C GLY A 270 2.40 12.90 4.02
N THR A 271 1.26 12.67 3.37
CA THR A 271 0.01 12.28 4.04
C THR A 271 0.18 10.92 4.72
N ILE A 272 -0.21 10.78 5.99
CA ILE A 272 -0.29 9.46 6.63
C ILE A 272 -1.67 8.86 6.33
N TYR A 273 -1.70 7.68 5.69
CA TYR A 273 -2.88 6.84 5.57
C TYR A 273 -2.90 5.83 6.73
N ILE A 274 -3.95 5.85 7.55
CA ILE A 274 -4.17 4.88 8.64
C ILE A 274 -5.39 4.01 8.32
N ASN A 275 -5.27 2.71 8.57
CA ASN A 275 -6.29 1.71 8.28
C ASN A 275 -6.52 0.82 9.52
N THR A 276 -7.75 0.79 10.04
CA THR A 276 -8.08 0.18 11.33
C THR A 276 -9.18 -0.88 11.28
N ARG A 277 -9.01 -1.88 12.15
CA ARG A 277 -10.04 -2.82 12.57
C ARG A 277 -11.12 -2.13 13.39
N THR A 278 -12.36 -2.60 13.28
CA THR A 278 -13.49 -2.34 14.18
C THR A 278 -13.84 -3.62 14.95
N SER A 279 -14.22 -3.49 16.22
CA SER A 279 -14.73 -4.60 17.04
C SER A 279 -16.15 -4.33 17.60
N ALA A 280 -16.83 -3.32 17.04
CA ALA A 280 -18.13 -2.84 17.49
C ALA A 280 -19.22 -2.81 16.38
N ARG A 281 -18.86 -3.13 15.12
CA ARG A 281 -19.78 -3.14 13.97
C ARG A 281 -19.28 -4.17 12.94
N LYS A 282 -20.21 -4.75 12.16
CA LYS A 282 -19.87 -5.48 10.92
C LYS A 282 -19.56 -4.46 9.82
N GLY A 283 -18.61 -4.74 8.94
CA GLY A 283 -18.29 -3.86 7.82
C GLY A 283 -16.90 -4.12 7.24
N ASN A 284 -16.41 -3.13 6.53
CA ASN A 284 -15.08 -3.07 5.96
C ASN A 284 -14.11 -2.32 6.90
N ARG A 285 -12.85 -2.22 6.48
CA ARG A 285 -11.81 -1.46 7.18
C ARG A 285 -12.18 0.01 7.24
N TRP A 286 -11.92 0.64 8.37
CA TRP A 286 -12.10 2.09 8.50
C TRP A 286 -10.77 2.80 8.29
N ILE A 287 -10.81 3.91 7.57
CA ILE A 287 -9.63 4.66 7.13
C ILE A 287 -9.73 6.13 7.52
N ALA A 288 -8.58 6.78 7.69
CA ALA A 288 -8.47 8.23 7.85
C ALA A 288 -7.10 8.71 7.35
N TYR A 289 -6.94 10.02 7.23
CA TYR A 289 -5.73 10.67 6.73
C TYR A 289 -5.20 11.70 7.75
N SER A 290 -3.89 11.95 7.75
CA SER A 290 -3.21 12.98 8.55
C SER A 290 -2.25 13.79 7.67
N ASP A 291 -2.31 15.11 7.77
CA ASP A 291 -1.41 16.06 7.08
C ASP A 291 -0.27 16.56 7.98
N ASP A 292 -0.34 16.24 9.28
CA ASP A 292 0.55 16.70 10.36
C ASP A 292 1.48 15.59 10.85
N SER A 293 1.87 14.69 9.95
CA SER A 293 2.77 13.56 10.22
C SER A 293 2.33 12.67 11.41
N GLY A 294 1.01 12.49 11.54
CA GLY A 294 0.37 11.56 12.46
C GLY A 294 -0.16 12.17 13.76
N GLU A 295 -0.33 13.49 13.89
CA GLU A 295 -0.83 14.13 15.13
C GLU A 295 -2.35 14.21 15.21
N THR A 296 -3.04 14.51 14.11
CA THR A 296 -4.51 14.54 14.02
C THR A 296 -5.04 13.79 12.80
N TRP A 297 -6.35 13.51 12.76
CA TRP A 297 -6.97 12.66 11.72
C TRP A 297 -8.19 13.35 11.09
N ARG A 298 -8.24 13.38 9.76
CA ARG A 298 -9.35 13.86 8.92
C ARG A 298 -9.92 12.75 8.03
N ASP A 299 -11.04 13.07 7.38
CA ASP A 299 -11.65 12.30 6.28
C ASP A 299 -11.83 10.81 6.59
N LEU A 300 -12.47 10.58 7.75
CA LEU A 300 -12.92 9.28 8.20
C LEU A 300 -13.87 8.65 7.17
N ASN A 301 -13.49 7.51 6.62
CA ASN A 301 -14.32 6.74 5.68
C ASN A 301 -14.28 5.23 5.98
N GLU A 302 -15.26 4.50 5.46
CA GLU A 302 -15.23 3.05 5.36
C GLU A 302 -14.74 2.67 3.95
N ASP A 303 -13.66 1.89 3.87
CA ASP A 303 -13.08 1.38 2.62
C ASP A 303 -14.10 0.46 1.92
N ASP A 304 -14.26 0.54 0.60
CA ASP A 304 -15.29 -0.21 -0.14
C ASP A 304 -14.81 -1.59 -0.64
N GLU A 305 -13.51 -1.83 -0.74
CA GLU A 305 -12.93 -3.13 -1.15
C GLU A 305 -12.35 -3.93 0.03
N LEU A 306 -11.74 -3.27 1.01
CA LEU A 306 -11.02 -3.93 2.10
C LEU A 306 -11.98 -4.38 3.22
N PHE A 307 -12.37 -5.65 3.18
CA PHE A 307 -13.13 -6.32 4.24
C PHE A 307 -12.36 -6.33 5.58
N ASP A 308 -13.03 -6.06 6.72
CA ASP A 308 -12.38 -6.13 8.05
C ASP A 308 -12.26 -7.58 8.58
N GLY A 309 -11.99 -8.52 7.69
CA GLY A 309 -12.21 -9.93 7.95
C GLY A 309 -13.71 -10.25 8.14
N PRO A 310 -14.03 -11.39 8.77
CA PRO A 310 -15.30 -12.12 8.65
C PRO A 310 -16.57 -11.29 8.89
N PRO A 311 -17.75 -11.78 8.43
CA PRO A 311 -19.04 -11.13 8.66
C PRO A 311 -19.55 -11.25 10.12
N ASP A 312 -18.64 -11.26 11.11
CA ASP A 312 -18.93 -11.07 12.53
C ASP A 312 -18.76 -9.58 12.93
N ILE A 313 -19.04 -9.22 14.19
CA ILE A 313 -18.89 -7.82 14.68
C ILE A 313 -17.49 -7.50 15.20
N TYR A 314 -16.61 -8.49 15.27
CA TYR A 314 -15.33 -8.40 15.97
C TYR A 314 -14.20 -7.97 15.06
N GLY A 315 -14.28 -8.22 13.74
CA GLY A 315 -13.28 -7.80 12.74
C GLY A 315 -11.91 -8.47 12.93
N CYS A 316 -10.94 -8.27 12.04
CA CYS A 316 -9.65 -8.96 12.05
C CYS A 316 -8.45 -8.07 11.71
N LYS A 317 -7.31 -8.33 12.38
CA LYS A 317 -6.04 -7.66 12.12
C LYS A 317 -5.55 -7.92 10.69
N ALA A 318 -5.29 -6.85 9.96
CA ALA A 318 -4.65 -6.87 8.66
C ALA A 318 -3.18 -6.40 8.72
N GLY A 319 -2.40 -6.80 7.71
CA GLY A 319 -1.12 -6.16 7.40
C GLY A 319 -1.35 -4.98 6.44
N LEU A 320 -0.57 -3.92 6.60
CA LEU A 320 -0.49 -2.79 5.66
C LEU A 320 0.99 -2.42 5.47
N LEU A 321 1.37 -2.12 4.24
CA LEU A 321 2.70 -1.69 3.83
C LEU A 321 2.58 -0.72 2.64
N ARG A 322 3.44 0.29 2.56
CA ARG A 322 3.74 1.00 1.31
C ARG A 322 5.11 0.57 0.82
N LEU A 323 5.26 0.28 -0.47
CA LEU A 323 6.58 -0.01 -1.04
C LEU A 323 7.47 1.23 -0.96
N ASP A 324 8.76 1.07 -0.63
CA ASP A 324 9.69 2.20 -0.41
C ASP A 324 10.09 2.84 -1.74
N ARG A 325 9.33 3.85 -2.17
CA ARG A 325 9.28 4.32 -3.54
C ARG A 325 8.98 5.81 -3.64
N ASP A 326 9.89 6.58 -4.24
CA ASP A 326 9.77 8.05 -4.39
C ASP A 326 8.84 8.49 -5.55
N ASP A 327 8.53 7.59 -6.48
CA ASP A 327 7.76 7.86 -7.71
C ASP A 327 6.26 7.58 -7.57
N CYS A 328 5.87 6.64 -6.70
CA CYS A 328 4.48 6.21 -6.58
C CYS A 328 4.09 5.60 -5.23
N ASP A 329 2.80 5.71 -4.90
CA ASP A 329 2.19 5.09 -3.73
C ASP A 329 1.54 3.74 -4.08
N ILE A 330 2.35 2.69 -4.00
CA ILE A 330 1.87 1.31 -4.09
C ILE A 330 1.72 0.74 -2.70
N LEU A 331 0.47 0.48 -2.33
CA LEU A 331 0.13 -0.10 -1.03
C LEU A 331 -0.11 -1.61 -1.18
N LEU A 332 0.39 -2.37 -0.22
CA LEU A 332 0.10 -3.79 -0.06
C LEU A 332 -0.67 -4.01 1.24
N PHE A 333 -1.78 -4.75 1.15
CA PHE A 333 -2.64 -5.08 2.28
C PHE A 333 -2.75 -6.60 2.39
N SER A 334 -2.74 -7.16 3.60
CA SER A 334 -2.85 -8.60 3.81
C SER A 334 -3.97 -8.94 4.79
N SER A 335 -4.86 -9.84 4.39
CA SER A 335 -6.06 -10.22 5.15
C SER A 335 -6.40 -11.70 4.94
N PRO A 336 -7.20 -12.31 5.82
CA PRO A 336 -7.98 -13.50 5.45
C PRO A 336 -8.89 -13.25 4.24
N ASP A 337 -9.29 -14.32 3.57
CA ASP A 337 -10.08 -14.25 2.34
C ASP A 337 -11.55 -13.91 2.64
N PRO A 338 -12.10 -12.81 2.08
CA PRO A 338 -13.45 -12.33 2.40
C PRO A 338 -14.57 -13.25 1.89
N SER A 339 -14.28 -14.13 0.93
CA SER A 339 -15.29 -14.99 0.30
C SER A 339 -15.64 -16.25 1.10
N LEU A 340 -14.92 -16.51 2.20
CA LEU A 340 -15.13 -17.71 3.01
C LEU A 340 -16.37 -17.61 3.93
N PRO A 341 -17.14 -18.71 4.10
CA PRO A 341 -18.27 -18.73 5.01
C PRO A 341 -17.86 -18.43 6.46
N GLU A 342 -18.80 -17.93 7.27
CA GLU A 342 -18.62 -17.63 8.71
C GLU A 342 -18.17 -18.83 9.57
N LYS A 343 -18.26 -20.07 9.04
CA LYS A 343 -17.74 -21.30 9.69
C LYS A 343 -16.28 -21.63 9.33
N GLN A 344 -15.70 -20.93 8.35
CA GLN A 344 -14.29 -20.95 7.93
C GLN A 344 -13.62 -19.59 8.18
N ASN A 345 -14.17 -18.87 9.16
CA ASN A 345 -13.77 -17.55 9.64
C ASN A 345 -12.24 -17.44 9.78
N ARG A 346 -11.66 -16.39 9.17
CA ARG A 346 -10.23 -16.03 9.22
C ARG A 346 -9.23 -17.06 8.65
N ALA A 347 -9.67 -17.94 7.76
CA ALA A 347 -8.78 -18.76 6.94
C ALA A 347 -8.34 -18.05 5.63
N ASN A 348 -7.36 -18.65 4.95
CA ASN A 348 -6.76 -18.25 3.67
C ASN A 348 -6.24 -16.81 3.66
N VAL A 349 -4.96 -16.59 3.98
CA VAL A 349 -4.37 -15.25 3.89
C VAL A 349 -4.10 -14.91 2.42
N ASN A 350 -4.67 -13.80 1.96
CA ASN A 350 -4.37 -13.19 0.66
C ASN A 350 -3.51 -11.92 0.86
N VAL A 351 -2.86 -11.50 -0.21
CA VAL A 351 -2.25 -10.17 -0.34
C VAL A 351 -2.93 -9.44 -1.49
N TRP A 352 -3.28 -8.19 -1.23
CA TRP A 352 -3.88 -7.25 -2.16
C TRP A 352 -2.86 -6.17 -2.53
N ALA A 353 -2.96 -5.60 -3.73
CA ALA A 353 -2.13 -4.46 -4.15
C ALA A 353 -2.96 -3.32 -4.75
N SER A 354 -2.66 -2.11 -4.31
CA SER A 354 -3.15 -0.84 -4.84
C SER A 354 -2.03 -0.09 -5.55
N PHE A 355 -2.37 0.69 -6.57
CA PHE A 355 -1.44 1.48 -7.39
C PHE A 355 -1.71 3.00 -7.37
N ASP A 356 -2.65 3.45 -6.55
CA ASP A 356 -3.23 4.80 -6.54
C ASP A 356 -3.29 5.44 -5.14
N GLY A 357 -2.49 4.92 -4.21
CA GLY A 357 -2.46 5.37 -2.81
C GLY A 357 -3.54 4.74 -1.92
N GLY A 358 -4.10 3.59 -2.30
CA GLY A 358 -5.09 2.85 -1.51
C GLY A 358 -6.55 3.14 -1.86
N LYS A 359 -6.83 3.63 -3.07
CA LYS A 359 -8.19 3.95 -3.54
C LYS A 359 -8.84 2.81 -4.31
N THR A 360 -8.04 1.99 -4.99
CA THR A 360 -8.49 0.73 -5.60
C THR A 360 -7.48 -0.39 -5.35
N TRP A 361 -7.96 -1.62 -5.27
CA TRP A 361 -7.20 -2.83 -4.91
C TRP A 361 -7.31 -3.93 -5.99
N PRO A 362 -6.95 -3.65 -7.27
CA PRO A 362 -7.22 -4.51 -8.43
C PRO A 362 -6.45 -5.85 -8.47
N VAL A 363 -5.64 -6.16 -7.47
CA VAL A 363 -4.87 -7.40 -7.33
C VAL A 363 -5.22 -8.05 -6.00
N ASN A 364 -5.45 -9.35 -6.00
CA ASN A 364 -5.75 -10.17 -4.82
C ASN A 364 -5.24 -11.60 -5.07
N ARG A 365 -4.16 -12.01 -4.41
CA ARG A 365 -3.52 -13.34 -4.58
C ARG A 365 -3.42 -14.09 -3.25
N LEU A 366 -3.69 -15.40 -3.28
CA LEU A 366 -3.57 -16.28 -2.11
C LEU A 366 -2.10 -16.53 -1.78
N ILE A 367 -1.67 -16.21 -0.55
CA ILE A 367 -0.29 -16.47 -0.07
C ILE A 367 -0.20 -17.62 0.93
N LYS A 368 -1.29 -17.98 1.62
CA LYS A 368 -1.29 -19.07 2.61
C LYS A 368 -2.67 -19.68 2.73
N GLU A 369 -2.79 -20.99 2.52
CA GLU A 369 -4.01 -21.76 2.76
C GLU A 369 -4.23 -22.09 4.26
N GLY A 370 -5.48 -22.38 4.62
CA GLY A 370 -5.87 -22.80 5.98
C GLY A 370 -5.93 -21.63 6.98
N PRO A 371 -5.90 -21.89 8.30
CA PRO A 371 -5.98 -20.85 9.32
C PRO A 371 -4.93 -19.75 9.11
N GLY A 372 -5.35 -18.49 9.22
CA GLY A 372 -4.49 -17.32 9.02
C GLY A 372 -4.60 -16.28 10.13
N ASN A 373 -5.82 -15.93 10.52
CA ASN A 373 -6.10 -14.89 11.52
C ASN A 373 -5.34 -13.59 11.21
N TYR A 374 -4.48 -13.15 12.13
CA TYR A 374 -3.77 -11.87 12.03
C TYR A 374 -2.58 -12.01 11.10
N SER A 375 -2.34 -11.02 10.25
CA SER A 375 -1.15 -10.98 9.39
C SER A 375 -0.30 -9.72 9.59
N TRP A 376 1.01 -9.83 9.36
CA TRP A 376 1.97 -8.73 9.33
C TRP A 376 2.76 -8.80 8.03
N ILE A 377 3.04 -7.64 7.45
CA ILE A 377 3.71 -7.47 6.16
C ILE A 377 4.87 -6.48 6.31
N THR A 378 5.98 -6.73 5.64
CA THR A 378 7.11 -5.80 5.49
C THR A 378 7.82 -6.06 4.15
N GLN A 379 8.63 -5.12 3.70
CA GLN A 379 9.56 -5.28 2.58
C GLN A 379 11.01 -5.35 3.07
N GLY A 380 11.89 -5.87 2.23
CA GLY A 380 13.33 -5.70 2.36
C GLY A 380 13.82 -4.33 1.89
N ARG A 381 15.13 -4.10 2.01
CA ARG A 381 15.76 -2.79 1.77
C ARG A 381 16.65 -2.77 0.53
N LYS A 382 16.61 -1.65 -0.18
CA LYS A 382 17.46 -1.33 -1.33
C LYS A 382 18.95 -1.40 -0.97
N GLY A 383 19.76 -2.03 -1.82
CA GLY A 383 21.20 -2.23 -1.61
C GLY A 383 21.55 -3.32 -0.59
N THR A 384 20.64 -4.23 -0.26
CA THR A 384 20.84 -5.27 0.77
C THR A 384 20.40 -6.66 0.28
N PRO A 385 20.79 -7.76 0.95
CA PRO A 385 20.33 -9.12 0.60
C PRO A 385 18.82 -9.32 0.59
N SER A 386 18.05 -8.40 1.19
CA SER A 386 16.58 -8.43 1.24
C SER A 386 15.89 -7.67 0.09
N GLU A 387 16.62 -6.98 -0.78
CA GLU A 387 16.05 -6.14 -1.83
C GLU A 387 15.05 -6.88 -2.75
N GLY A 388 13.94 -6.22 -3.10
CA GLY A 388 12.91 -6.78 -3.97
C GLY A 388 11.95 -7.79 -3.31
N PHE A 389 12.25 -8.26 -2.09
CA PHE A 389 11.39 -9.19 -1.36
C PHE A 389 10.34 -8.49 -0.48
N ILE A 390 9.14 -9.06 -0.48
CA ILE A 390 8.04 -8.78 0.43
C ILE A 390 7.84 -10.01 1.32
N TYR A 391 7.64 -9.77 2.61
CA TYR A 391 7.50 -10.80 3.65
C TYR A 391 6.14 -10.67 4.30
N VAL A 392 5.39 -11.77 4.41
CA VAL A 392 4.12 -11.81 5.15
C VAL A 392 4.09 -12.99 6.12
N ARG A 393 3.76 -12.72 7.38
CA ARG A 393 3.63 -13.71 8.46
C ARG A 393 2.18 -13.79 8.93
N SER A 394 1.67 -14.99 9.22
CA SER A 394 0.38 -15.16 9.91
C SER A 394 0.58 -15.48 11.40
N ILE A 395 -0.45 -15.26 12.24
CA ILE A 395 -0.38 -15.60 13.67
C ILE A 395 -0.44 -17.11 13.90
N GLU A 396 -1.13 -17.85 13.02
CA GLU A 396 -1.23 -19.32 12.98
C GLU A 396 0.08 -19.99 12.48
N GLY A 397 1.18 -19.24 12.48
CA GLY A 397 2.46 -19.66 11.91
C GLY A 397 2.55 -19.40 10.40
N GLY A 398 3.66 -19.83 9.81
CA GLY A 398 3.99 -19.52 8.42
C GLY A 398 4.55 -18.12 8.24
N ILE A 399 5.63 -18.04 7.47
CA ILE A 399 6.05 -16.83 6.77
C ILE A 399 6.11 -17.16 5.27
N ALA A 400 5.71 -16.21 4.44
CA ALA A 400 5.87 -16.23 3.00
C ALA A 400 6.82 -15.10 2.57
N ARG A 401 7.67 -15.38 1.59
CA ARG A 401 8.54 -14.41 0.91
C ARG A 401 8.21 -14.44 -0.58
N PHE A 402 7.90 -13.30 -1.16
CA PHE A 402 7.57 -13.18 -2.59
C PHE A 402 8.05 -11.85 -3.17
N ASN A 403 8.01 -11.70 -4.48
CA ASN A 403 8.24 -10.42 -5.16
C ASN A 403 6.97 -9.94 -5.89
N MET A 404 7.01 -8.72 -6.41
CA MET A 404 5.87 -8.16 -7.16
C MET A 404 5.67 -8.83 -8.52
N ALA A 405 6.69 -9.38 -9.18
CA ALA A 405 6.48 -10.21 -10.39
C ALA A 405 5.52 -11.38 -10.11
N TRP A 406 5.66 -12.04 -8.97
CA TRP A 406 4.71 -13.08 -8.53
C TRP A 406 3.37 -12.49 -8.09
N LEU A 407 3.34 -11.39 -7.32
CA LEU A 407 2.06 -10.83 -6.86
C LEU A 407 1.16 -10.39 -8.04
N LEU A 408 1.76 -9.91 -9.14
CA LEU A 408 1.06 -9.42 -10.33
C LEU A 408 0.80 -10.49 -11.39
N GLN A 409 1.32 -11.71 -11.21
CA GLN A 409 0.92 -12.87 -12.01
C GLN A 409 -0.52 -13.33 -11.65
N PRO A 410 -1.27 -13.90 -12.60
CA PRO A 410 -2.49 -14.64 -12.30
C PRO A 410 -2.27 -15.75 -11.27
N ASP A 411 -3.23 -15.95 -10.38
CA ASP A 411 -3.17 -17.01 -9.38
C ASP A 411 -3.60 -18.35 -9.98
N ASP A 412 -2.63 -19.14 -10.46
CA ASP A 412 -2.87 -20.45 -11.09
C ASP A 412 -3.66 -21.44 -10.20
N LYS A 413 -3.59 -21.31 -8.87
CA LYS A 413 -4.39 -22.14 -7.95
C LYS A 413 -5.85 -21.70 -7.91
N LYS A 414 -6.12 -20.40 -7.88
CA LYS A 414 -7.50 -19.85 -7.96
C LYS A 414 -8.06 -19.91 -9.40
N ALA A 415 -7.22 -19.96 -10.43
CA ALA A 415 -7.61 -20.11 -11.83
C ALA A 415 -8.47 -21.37 -12.08
N GLY A 416 -8.28 -22.43 -11.28
CA GLY A 416 -9.08 -23.66 -11.34
C GLY A 416 -10.60 -23.50 -11.12
N LYS A 417 -11.10 -22.33 -10.72
CA LYS A 417 -12.55 -22.01 -10.69
C LYS A 417 -13.03 -20.95 -11.68
N TYR A 418 -12.13 -20.35 -12.47
CA TYR A 418 -12.48 -19.43 -13.57
C TYR A 418 -12.01 -19.91 -14.95
N ALA A 419 -11.41 -21.10 -15.02
CA ALA A 419 -11.18 -21.85 -16.24
C ALA A 419 -12.52 -22.28 -16.87
N PHE A 420 -12.97 -21.51 -17.86
CA PHE A 420 -14.05 -21.92 -18.76
C PHE A 420 -13.53 -22.09 -20.19
N ALA A 421 -13.34 -23.37 -20.52
CA ALA A 421 -13.49 -24.02 -21.82
C ALA A 421 -12.67 -23.52 -23.03
N LYS A 422 -12.28 -24.49 -23.86
CA LYS A 422 -12.01 -24.28 -25.28
C LYS A 422 -13.30 -23.85 -26.02
N ASP A 423 -13.12 -23.31 -27.21
CA ASP A 423 -14.12 -23.22 -28.28
C ASP A 423 -15.29 -22.21 -28.11
N SER A 424 -15.02 -20.93 -28.45
CA SER A 424 -15.65 -20.15 -29.57
C SER A 424 -17.21 -20.03 -29.68
N PRO A 425 -17.82 -19.03 -30.40
CA PRO A 425 -17.35 -17.76 -30.99
C PRO A 425 -18.08 -16.53 -30.37
N VAL A 426 -18.08 -15.35 -31.02
CA VAL A 426 -19.31 -14.53 -31.33
C VAL A 426 -18.97 -13.20 -32.05
N GLY A 427 -19.92 -12.70 -32.86
CA GLY A 427 -20.02 -11.32 -33.37
C GLY A 427 -21.49 -10.88 -33.36
N LYS A 428 -21.88 -9.64 -33.66
CA LYS A 428 -21.23 -8.55 -34.42
C LYS A 428 -21.62 -7.17 -33.81
N ASN A 429 -21.18 -6.07 -34.45
CA ASN A 429 -21.71 -4.69 -34.34
C ASN A 429 -21.88 -4.09 -32.93
N LEU A 430 -20.90 -3.25 -32.52
CA LEU A 430 -21.05 -2.30 -31.39
C LEU A 430 -21.37 -2.93 -30.02
N VAL A 431 -20.53 -3.91 -29.64
CA VAL A 431 -20.59 -4.58 -28.33
C VAL A 431 -19.63 -3.90 -27.34
N ARG A 432 -20.11 -3.48 -26.17
CA ARG A 432 -19.28 -3.05 -25.03
C ARG A 432 -18.86 -4.26 -24.19
N ILE A 433 -17.65 -4.26 -23.62
CA ILE A 433 -17.11 -5.40 -22.85
C ILE A 433 -16.51 -4.93 -21.52
N GLY A 434 -17.34 -4.42 -20.61
CA GLY A 434 -16.94 -3.99 -19.27
C GLY A 434 -17.77 -2.81 -18.76
N PRO A 435 -17.56 -2.39 -17.49
CA PRO A 435 -18.13 -1.16 -16.96
C PRO A 435 -17.52 0.08 -17.61
N ASP A 436 -18.29 1.19 -17.65
CA ASP A 436 -17.88 2.45 -18.30
C ASP A 436 -16.80 3.25 -17.54
N SER A 437 -16.37 2.81 -16.36
CA SER A 437 -15.32 3.49 -15.56
C SER A 437 -13.98 3.59 -16.30
N ASP A 438 -13.31 4.72 -16.07
CA ASP A 438 -11.96 5.04 -16.54
C ASP A 438 -10.94 5.02 -15.38
N GLU A 439 -11.31 4.48 -14.22
CA GLU A 439 -10.43 4.26 -13.05
C GLU A 439 -9.68 2.92 -13.17
N PHE A 440 -10.29 1.91 -13.81
CA PHE A 440 -9.64 0.61 -14.01
C PHE A 440 -8.49 0.69 -15.02
N VAL A 441 -7.27 0.55 -14.53
CA VAL A 441 -6.03 0.51 -15.31
C VAL A 441 -5.54 -0.92 -15.46
N LEU A 442 -5.47 -1.43 -16.69
CA LEU A 442 -4.90 -2.73 -16.99
C LEU A 442 -3.39 -2.74 -16.69
N PRO A 443 -2.88 -3.67 -15.86
CA PRO A 443 -1.47 -3.73 -15.54
C PRO A 443 -0.60 -4.04 -16.77
N PRO A 444 0.67 -3.56 -16.75
CA PRO A 444 1.61 -3.60 -17.87
C PRO A 444 1.92 -5.05 -18.26
N ARG A 445 2.03 -5.33 -19.56
CA ARG A 445 2.30 -6.67 -20.10
C ARG A 445 2.82 -6.64 -21.54
N HIS A 446 3.55 -7.68 -21.94
CA HIS A 446 4.05 -7.85 -23.31
C HIS A 446 2.96 -7.81 -24.39
N VAL A 447 1.77 -8.38 -24.15
CA VAL A 447 0.74 -8.51 -25.18
C VAL A 447 -0.63 -8.17 -24.61
N TYR A 448 -1.27 -7.18 -25.24
CA TYR A 448 -2.69 -6.90 -25.07
C TYR A 448 -3.43 -7.52 -26.26
N ARG A 449 -4.04 -8.69 -26.04
CA ARG A 449 -4.84 -9.38 -27.07
C ARG A 449 -6.18 -8.66 -27.20
N MET A 450 -6.73 -8.60 -28.40
CA MET A 450 -8.04 -7.94 -28.62
C MET A 450 -9.18 -8.57 -27.80
N GLN A 451 -9.08 -9.88 -27.52
CA GLN A 451 -9.88 -10.59 -26.54
C GLN A 451 -8.96 -11.22 -25.49
N GLN A 452 -9.18 -10.90 -24.21
CA GLN A 452 -8.44 -11.43 -23.06
C GLN A 452 -9.26 -11.23 -21.77
N LYS A 453 -8.74 -11.72 -20.63
CA LYS A 453 -9.24 -11.45 -19.29
C LYS A 453 -8.12 -10.85 -18.42
N PRO A 454 -8.36 -9.77 -17.65
CA PRO A 454 -9.48 -8.83 -17.80
C PRO A 454 -9.52 -8.19 -19.22
N PRO A 455 -10.70 -7.74 -19.70
CA PRO A 455 -10.89 -7.26 -21.08
C PRO A 455 -9.91 -6.16 -21.47
N PHE A 456 -9.39 -6.22 -22.70
CA PHE A 456 -8.57 -5.14 -23.24
C PHE A 456 -9.44 -4.05 -23.88
N VAL A 457 -10.29 -4.43 -24.83
CA VAL A 457 -11.16 -3.51 -25.58
C VAL A 457 -12.42 -3.19 -24.77
N LYS A 458 -12.59 -1.92 -24.39
CA LYS A 458 -13.74 -1.39 -23.63
C LYS A 458 -14.94 -1.16 -24.55
N ALA A 459 -14.72 -0.48 -25.68
CA ALA A 459 -15.75 -0.13 -26.67
C ALA A 459 -15.22 -0.13 -28.11
N VAL A 460 -16.13 -0.30 -29.07
CA VAL A 460 -15.84 -0.20 -30.52
C VAL A 460 -16.96 0.52 -31.28
N GLN A 461 -16.61 1.26 -32.33
CA GLN A 461 -17.53 1.91 -33.27
C GLN A 461 -17.19 1.46 -34.70
N ASN A 462 -18.18 1.05 -35.49
CA ASN A 462 -18.01 0.48 -36.84
C ASN A 462 -16.96 -0.68 -36.92
N ALA A 463 -16.61 -1.34 -35.81
CA ALA A 463 -15.78 -2.53 -35.82
C ALA A 463 -16.50 -3.74 -35.19
N LYS A 464 -16.07 -4.93 -35.59
CA LYS A 464 -16.56 -6.24 -35.13
C LYS A 464 -15.37 -7.14 -34.78
N LEU A 465 -15.51 -7.91 -33.70
CA LEU A 465 -14.60 -9.01 -33.40
C LEU A 465 -14.76 -10.11 -34.46
N PHE A 466 -13.68 -10.82 -34.78
CA PHE A 466 -13.68 -12.02 -35.61
C PHE A 466 -12.55 -12.96 -35.21
N LYS A 467 -12.69 -14.25 -35.55
CA LYS A 467 -11.64 -15.26 -35.37
C LYS A 467 -10.57 -15.10 -36.44
N ILE A 468 -9.31 -15.06 -36.04
CA ILE A 468 -8.15 -15.01 -36.93
C ILE A 468 -8.03 -16.38 -37.63
N SER A 469 -7.80 -16.35 -38.93
CA SER A 469 -7.54 -17.52 -39.79
C SER A 469 -6.21 -17.38 -40.55
N ASP A 470 -5.36 -16.46 -40.11
CA ASP A 470 -4.03 -16.18 -40.65
C ASP A 470 -3.01 -16.89 -39.75
N ASP A 471 -2.46 -18.00 -40.24
CA ASP A 471 -1.55 -18.88 -39.51
C ASP A 471 -0.18 -18.26 -39.21
N ARG A 472 0.16 -17.15 -39.90
CA ARG A 472 1.36 -16.34 -39.67
C ARG A 472 1.33 -15.54 -38.36
N ILE A 473 0.24 -15.63 -37.59
CA ILE A 473 0.10 -15.01 -36.27
C ILE A 473 -0.10 -16.09 -35.20
N GLU A 474 1.02 -16.60 -34.68
CA GLU A 474 1.00 -17.52 -33.55
C GLU A 474 0.36 -16.90 -32.29
N ASN A 475 -0.41 -17.70 -31.56
CA ASN A 475 -0.93 -17.40 -30.22
C ASN A 475 -1.85 -16.16 -30.09
N LEU A 476 -2.50 -15.74 -31.18
CA LEU A 476 -3.65 -14.82 -31.20
C LEU A 476 -4.85 -15.47 -31.91
N GLU A 477 -5.98 -15.60 -31.23
CA GLU A 477 -7.17 -16.26 -31.78
C GLU A 477 -8.19 -15.32 -32.42
N THR A 478 -8.25 -14.06 -31.99
CA THR A 478 -9.26 -13.09 -32.42
C THR A 478 -8.69 -11.67 -32.59
N GLY A 479 -9.32 -10.90 -33.47
CA GLY A 479 -9.01 -9.51 -33.76
C GLY A 479 -10.27 -8.70 -34.10
N TYR A 480 -10.11 -7.40 -34.35
CA TYR A 480 -11.20 -6.51 -34.77
C TYR A 480 -10.99 -6.01 -36.21
N LYS A 481 -12.09 -5.84 -36.95
CA LYS A 481 -12.09 -5.21 -38.29
C LYS A 481 -13.37 -4.44 -38.57
N LEU A 482 -13.34 -3.57 -39.59
CA LEU A 482 -14.45 -2.71 -39.97
C LEU A 482 -15.74 -3.51 -40.25
N VAL A 483 -16.90 -2.92 -39.94
CA VAL A 483 -18.24 -3.42 -40.30
C VAL A 483 -18.60 -2.93 -41.71
N ASP A 484 -18.61 -1.62 -41.92
CA ASP A 484 -18.63 -0.97 -43.23
C ASP A 484 -17.22 -0.45 -43.58
N PRO A 485 -16.57 -0.92 -44.66
CA PRO A 485 -15.24 -0.47 -45.08
C PRO A 485 -15.21 0.95 -45.69
N LYS A 486 -16.36 1.58 -45.94
CA LYS A 486 -16.45 2.96 -46.48
C LYS A 486 -16.43 4.05 -45.42
N ALA A 487 -16.63 3.70 -44.16
CA ALA A 487 -16.60 4.62 -43.03
C ALA A 487 -15.44 4.26 -42.09
N LYS A 488 -14.91 5.24 -41.35
CA LYS A 488 -13.90 4.95 -40.31
C LYS A 488 -14.47 4.05 -39.22
N ALA A 489 -13.61 3.30 -38.55
CA ALA A 489 -13.94 2.55 -37.34
C ALA A 489 -13.00 2.94 -36.21
N HIS A 490 -13.50 2.90 -34.96
CA HIS A 490 -12.72 3.22 -33.78
C HIS A 490 -12.76 2.06 -32.78
N ILE A 491 -11.60 1.75 -32.18
CA ILE A 491 -11.45 0.77 -31.10
C ILE A 491 -10.85 1.50 -29.91
N LEU A 492 -11.54 1.44 -28.77
CA LEU A 492 -11.17 2.10 -27.52
C LEU A 492 -10.97 1.04 -26.42
N PRO A 493 -9.72 0.75 -26.05
CA PRO A 493 -9.38 -0.01 -24.86
C PRO A 493 -9.78 0.65 -23.53
N HIS A 494 -9.73 -0.14 -22.45
CA HIS A 494 -9.55 0.41 -21.10
C HIS A 494 -8.19 1.11 -20.99
N LYS A 495 -7.99 1.93 -19.95
CA LYS A 495 -6.66 2.47 -19.64
C LYS A 495 -5.65 1.33 -19.47
N ILE A 496 -4.46 1.54 -20.00
CA ILE A 496 -3.31 0.65 -19.78
C ILE A 496 -2.24 1.42 -19.00
N CYS A 497 -1.61 0.75 -18.05
CA CYS A 497 -0.29 1.15 -17.59
C CYS A 497 0.67 0.86 -18.77
N LEU A 498 1.20 1.90 -19.43
CA LEU A 498 1.88 1.72 -20.71
C LEU A 498 3.15 0.86 -20.56
N ALA A 499 3.14 -0.34 -21.12
CA ALA A 499 4.10 -1.38 -20.75
C ALA A 499 5.55 -1.14 -21.25
N GLY A 500 5.77 -0.29 -22.26
CA GLY A 500 7.09 0.11 -22.77
C GLY A 500 6.98 1.31 -23.73
N ASP A 501 8.10 1.91 -24.12
CA ASP A 501 8.12 3.08 -25.03
C ASP A 501 7.94 2.69 -26.51
N GLU A 502 8.45 1.53 -26.92
CA GLU A 502 8.27 0.97 -28.26
C GLU A 502 6.97 0.15 -28.38
N MET A 503 5.84 0.83 -28.53
CA MET A 503 4.55 0.20 -28.85
C MET A 503 4.56 -0.40 -30.26
N LYS A 504 4.13 -1.66 -30.39
CA LYS A 504 3.94 -2.35 -31.68
C LYS A 504 2.52 -2.86 -31.83
N ILE A 505 2.03 -2.97 -33.06
CA ILE A 505 0.76 -3.64 -33.37
C ILE A 505 0.94 -4.80 -34.34
N SER A 506 0.14 -5.85 -34.17
CA SER A 506 -0.09 -6.84 -35.22
C SER A 506 -1.40 -6.49 -35.93
N CYS A 507 -1.35 -6.32 -37.25
CA CYS A 507 -2.48 -5.89 -38.08
C CYS A 507 -2.38 -6.36 -39.54
N ASN A 508 -3.43 -6.12 -40.32
CA ASN A 508 -3.43 -6.25 -41.77
C ASN A 508 -4.12 -5.01 -42.38
N VAL A 509 -3.40 -4.33 -43.26
CA VAL A 509 -3.73 -3.01 -43.84
C VAL A 509 -3.45 -3.03 -45.34
N SER A 510 -4.03 -4.01 -46.03
CA SER A 510 -3.76 -4.32 -47.44
C SER A 510 -4.27 -3.27 -48.43
N SER A 511 -5.39 -2.61 -48.14
CA SER A 511 -5.92 -1.47 -48.89
C SER A 511 -6.68 -0.53 -47.95
N GLY A 512 -6.02 -0.16 -46.85
CA GLY A 512 -6.55 0.60 -45.73
C GLY A 512 -5.44 1.06 -44.79
N SER A 513 -5.80 1.64 -43.66
CA SER A 513 -4.83 2.17 -42.68
C SER A 513 -5.25 1.89 -41.24
N ILE A 514 -4.28 1.97 -40.33
CA ILE A 514 -4.51 2.10 -38.89
C ILE A 514 -3.75 3.32 -38.37
N THR A 515 -4.44 4.21 -37.66
CA THR A 515 -3.84 5.31 -36.90
C THR A 515 -4.05 5.08 -35.41
N VAL A 516 -3.03 5.29 -34.59
CA VAL A 516 -3.11 5.18 -33.12
C VAL A 516 -3.11 6.57 -32.51
N SER A 517 -4.11 6.89 -31.70
CA SER A 517 -4.11 8.08 -30.84
C SER A 517 -3.66 7.70 -29.43
N LEU A 518 -2.81 8.52 -28.82
CA LEU A 518 -2.61 8.58 -27.37
C LEU A 518 -3.51 9.68 -26.80
N LEU A 519 -4.17 9.42 -25.67
CA LEU A 519 -5.14 10.32 -25.06
C LEU A 519 -4.81 10.59 -23.59
N ASP A 520 -5.13 11.80 -23.14
CA ASP A 520 -5.01 12.21 -21.74
C ASP A 520 -6.15 11.62 -20.88
N PRO A 521 -6.10 11.77 -19.54
CA PRO A 521 -7.16 11.26 -18.64
C PRO A 521 -8.56 11.85 -18.87
N ASN A 522 -8.70 12.92 -19.68
CA ASN A 522 -9.97 13.53 -20.06
C ASN A 522 -10.45 13.10 -21.46
N GLY A 523 -9.74 12.18 -22.13
CA GLY A 523 -10.05 11.74 -23.49
C GLY A 523 -9.64 12.72 -24.59
N LYS A 524 -8.79 13.71 -24.30
CA LYS A 524 -8.21 14.61 -25.31
C LYS A 524 -7.01 13.94 -25.96
N ILE A 525 -6.90 14.00 -27.29
CA ILE A 525 -5.74 13.47 -28.01
C ILE A 525 -4.48 14.26 -27.64
N ILE A 526 -3.46 13.56 -27.14
CA ILE A 526 -2.11 14.07 -26.92
C ILE A 526 -1.32 14.02 -28.24
N LYS A 527 -1.35 12.87 -28.93
CA LYS A 527 -0.64 12.65 -30.19
C LYS A 527 -1.31 11.57 -31.04
N ASN A 528 -1.07 11.63 -32.35
CA ASN A 528 -1.42 10.57 -33.30
C ASN A 528 -0.15 9.96 -33.91
N SER A 529 -0.23 8.66 -34.21
CA SER A 529 0.75 7.95 -35.01
C SER A 529 0.77 8.45 -36.46
N GLU A 530 1.82 8.08 -37.19
CA GLU A 530 1.74 7.99 -38.66
C GLU A 530 0.74 6.88 -39.03
N PRO A 531 0.01 6.97 -40.15
CA PRO A 531 -0.88 5.91 -40.60
C PRO A 531 -0.10 4.65 -41.00
N ILE A 532 -0.38 3.53 -40.35
CA ILE A 532 0.22 2.23 -40.65
C ILE A 532 -0.52 1.62 -41.84
N THR A 533 0.22 1.34 -42.92
CA THR A 533 -0.29 0.87 -44.21
C THR A 533 0.58 -0.23 -44.82
N GLY A 534 0.08 -0.93 -45.84
CA GLY A 534 0.90 -1.77 -46.71
C GLY A 534 0.92 -3.24 -46.32
N GLY A 535 -0.25 -3.89 -46.37
CA GLY A 535 -0.37 -5.35 -46.27
C GLY A 535 -0.42 -5.90 -44.85
N PHE A 536 -0.06 -7.17 -44.72
CA PHE A 536 0.05 -7.87 -43.44
C PHE A 536 1.27 -7.38 -42.65
N LYS A 537 1.10 -7.18 -41.35
CA LYS A 537 2.07 -6.56 -40.45
C LYS A 537 2.08 -7.29 -39.10
N ALA A 538 3.04 -8.18 -38.89
CA ALA A 538 3.30 -8.76 -37.57
C ALA A 538 4.23 -7.83 -36.77
N ARG A 539 3.76 -7.33 -35.62
CA ARG A 539 4.54 -6.51 -34.68
C ARG A 539 5.21 -5.26 -35.31
N GLU A 540 4.50 -4.57 -36.19
CA GLU A 540 4.95 -3.29 -36.78
C GLU A 540 5.00 -2.20 -35.72
N ILE A 541 6.03 -1.34 -35.77
CA ILE A 541 6.26 -0.30 -34.75
C ILE A 541 5.30 0.87 -34.99
N VAL A 542 4.62 1.32 -33.94
CA VAL A 542 3.78 2.52 -33.98
C VAL A 542 4.69 3.76 -33.98
N LYS A 543 4.95 4.30 -35.18
CA LYS A 543 5.69 5.55 -35.36
C LYS A 543 4.81 6.75 -35.01
N TRP A 544 5.35 7.70 -34.25
CA TRP A 544 4.61 8.89 -33.82
C TRP A 544 5.07 10.14 -34.56
N SER A 545 4.11 11.00 -34.90
CA SER A 545 4.36 12.24 -35.65
C SER A 545 5.35 13.18 -34.93
N ASP A 546 6.11 13.95 -35.71
CA ASP A 546 7.05 14.99 -35.24
C ASP A 546 8.14 14.49 -34.26
N GLY A 547 8.53 13.21 -34.37
CA GLY A 547 9.57 12.62 -33.50
C GLY A 547 9.13 12.39 -32.05
N PHE A 548 7.82 12.45 -31.77
CA PHE A 548 7.25 12.15 -30.46
C PHE A 548 7.60 10.74 -29.99
N LYS A 549 7.71 10.56 -28.67
CA LYS A 549 7.98 9.28 -28.03
C LYS A 549 6.99 9.03 -26.90
N LEU A 550 6.82 7.75 -26.57
CA LEU A 550 6.01 7.31 -25.44
C LEU A 550 6.80 7.23 -24.12
N ASP A 551 8.10 7.56 -24.15
CA ASP A 551 9.04 7.53 -23.02
C ASP A 551 8.52 8.22 -21.75
N LYS A 552 7.83 9.36 -21.87
CA LYS A 552 7.23 10.11 -20.75
C LYS A 552 5.89 9.56 -20.25
N TYR A 553 5.34 8.56 -20.94
CA TYR A 553 4.05 7.92 -20.66
C TYR A 553 4.19 6.46 -20.25
N VAL A 554 5.37 5.87 -20.43
CA VAL A 554 5.83 4.61 -19.85
C VAL A 554 5.38 4.49 -18.40
N ALA A 555 4.82 3.33 -18.05
CA ALA A 555 4.32 2.97 -16.73
C ALA A 555 3.24 3.89 -16.12
N THR A 556 2.80 4.94 -16.83
CA THR A 556 1.64 5.76 -16.45
C THR A 556 0.32 5.15 -16.98
N PRO A 557 -0.81 5.39 -16.31
CA PRO A 557 -2.13 5.12 -16.87
C PRO A 557 -2.44 6.02 -18.07
N VAL A 558 -2.56 5.41 -19.26
CA VAL A 558 -2.95 6.11 -20.49
C VAL A 558 -4.11 5.42 -21.19
N THR A 559 -4.93 6.23 -21.87
CA THR A 559 -5.90 5.74 -22.84
C THR A 559 -5.28 5.79 -24.24
N VAL A 560 -5.43 4.71 -24.99
CA VAL A 560 -5.06 4.62 -26.42
C VAL A 560 -6.34 4.42 -27.23
N ARG A 561 -6.31 4.77 -28.53
CA ARG A 561 -7.45 4.56 -29.44
C ARG A 561 -6.94 4.22 -30.83
N PHE A 562 -7.55 3.23 -31.47
CA PHE A 562 -7.19 2.82 -32.83
C PHE A 562 -8.28 3.27 -33.80
N GLU A 563 -7.88 3.98 -34.84
CA GLU A 563 -8.72 4.39 -35.96
C GLU A 563 -8.36 3.53 -37.17
N LEU A 564 -9.35 2.80 -37.69
CA LEU A 564 -9.22 1.79 -38.75
C LEU A 564 -9.97 2.29 -39.99
N GLU A 565 -9.38 2.14 -41.18
CA GLU A 565 -9.98 2.55 -42.46
C GLU A 565 -9.86 1.46 -43.54
N GLY A 566 -10.76 1.48 -44.53
CA GLY A 566 -10.74 0.53 -45.65
C GLY A 566 -10.98 -0.91 -45.22
N ASN A 567 -10.01 -1.79 -45.47
CA ASN A 567 -10.07 -3.21 -45.09
C ASN A 567 -9.22 -3.56 -43.85
N ALA A 568 -8.86 -2.58 -43.02
CA ALA A 568 -7.98 -2.79 -41.88
C ALA A 568 -8.49 -3.83 -40.86
N GLU A 569 -7.57 -4.67 -40.39
CA GLU A 569 -7.76 -5.65 -39.30
C GLU A 569 -6.68 -5.43 -38.22
N LEU A 570 -7.07 -5.45 -36.94
CA LEU A 570 -6.19 -5.27 -35.78
C LEU A 570 -6.25 -6.49 -34.86
N TYR A 571 -5.10 -7.08 -34.51
CA TYR A 571 -5.01 -8.37 -33.83
C TYR A 571 -4.51 -8.29 -32.38
N ALA A 572 -3.52 -7.42 -32.09
CA ALA A 572 -3.02 -7.15 -30.74
C ALA A 572 -2.14 -5.89 -30.70
N ILE A 573 -1.93 -5.34 -29.50
CA ILE A 573 -0.75 -4.53 -29.18
C ILE A 573 0.30 -5.43 -28.54
N ARG A 574 1.57 -5.21 -28.88
CA ARG A 574 2.73 -5.82 -28.22
C ARG A 574 3.77 -4.77 -27.81
N PHE A 575 4.45 -5.03 -26.71
CA PHE A 575 5.66 -4.34 -26.28
C PHE A 575 6.76 -5.41 -26.18
N GLU A 576 7.83 -5.26 -26.96
CA GLU A 576 8.91 -6.27 -27.07
C GLU A 576 10.01 -6.07 -26.03
N LYS A 577 10.18 -4.84 -25.58
CA LYS A 577 10.79 -4.52 -24.30
C LYS A 577 9.71 -3.88 -23.46
N LEU A 578 9.59 -4.33 -22.24
CA LEU A 578 8.87 -3.59 -21.22
C LEU A 578 9.85 -2.59 -20.57
N PHE A 579 9.35 -1.65 -19.76
CA PHE A 579 10.19 -0.67 -19.04
C PHE A 579 10.99 -1.25 -17.85
N TRP A 580 10.87 -2.59 -17.69
CA TRP A 580 11.47 -4.90 -16.08
C TRP A 580 12.75 -5.93 -16.15
N GLU A 581 13.32 -6.68 -17.14
CA GLU A 581 13.40 -6.84 -18.62
C GLU A 581 14.89 -6.77 -19.02
#